data_AF-H0SYR5-F1
#
_entry.id   AF-H0SYR5-F1
#
_cell.length_a   1.000
_cell.length_b   1.000
_cell.length_c   1.000
_cell.angle_alpha   90.00
_cell.angle_beta   90.00
_cell.angle_gamma   90.00
#
_symmetry.space_group_name_H-M   'P 1'
#
loop_
_entity.id
_entity.type
_entity.pdbx_description
1 polymer ?
#
loop_
_entity_poly.entity_id
_entity_poly.type
_entity_poly.pdbx_seq_one_letter_code
_entity_poly.pdbx_strand_id
1 'polypeptide(L)' 'MGPATLAYKMRLGEPGRMKDMVNIFQADETVVPATVEQQARFHRRWADGFGKR' A
#
# COMPACT_ATOMS: atom_id res chain seq x y z
N MET A 1 13.85 4.73 19.63
CA MET A 1 13.69 4.31 18.22
C MET A 1 12.48 3.40 18.15
N GLY A 2 11.35 3.90 17.68
CA GLY A 2 10.10 3.12 17.62
C GLY A 2 10.21 1.99 16.59
N PRO A 3 9.45 0.89 16.77
CA PRO A 3 9.50 -0.23 15.84
C PRO A 3 9.08 0.24 14.44
N ALA A 4 9.74 -0.27 13.41
CA ALA A 4 9.50 0.04 12.00
C ALA A 4 8.14 -0.48 11.47
N THR A 5 7.11 -0.45 12.31
CA THR A 5 5.77 -0.97 12.08
C THR A 5 4.74 0.15 11.87
N LEU A 6 5.07 1.40 12.19
CA LEU A 6 4.17 2.54 12.03
C LEU A 6 4.50 3.31 10.75
N ALA A 7 3.47 3.60 9.95
CA ALA A 7 3.56 4.45 8.78
C ALA A 7 2.39 5.45 8.75
N TYR A 8 2.48 6.47 7.91
CA TYR A 8 1.36 7.39 7.67
C TYR A 8 0.63 6.99 6.39
N LYS A 9 -0.70 6.89 6.45
CA LYS A 9 -1.55 6.73 5.26
C LYS A 9 -1.59 8.05 4.50
N MET A 10 -0.80 8.14 3.43
CA MET A 10 -0.68 9.37 2.64
C MET A 10 -1.80 9.51 1.61
N ARG A 11 -2.12 10.78 1.30
CA ARG A 11 -2.98 11.18 0.17
C ARG A 11 -2.28 12.27 -0.61
N LEU A 12 -2.43 12.26 -1.94
CA LEU A 12 -1.80 13.24 -2.80
C LEU A 12 -2.38 14.64 -2.50
N GLY A 13 -1.50 15.61 -2.22
CA GLY A 13 -1.89 16.99 -1.91
C GLY A 13 -2.34 17.25 -0.47
N GLU A 14 -2.37 16.24 0.40
CA GLU A 14 -2.72 16.41 1.82
C GLU A 14 -1.50 16.13 2.73
N PRO A 15 -1.20 17.02 3.70
CA PRO A 15 -0.16 16.74 4.69
C PRO A 15 -0.61 15.63 5.64
N GLY A 16 0.28 14.67 5.90
CA GLY A 16 0.01 13.60 6.86
C GLY A 16 -0.17 14.14 8.28
N ARG A 17 -1.22 13.69 8.98
CA ARG A 17 -1.52 14.07 10.37
C ARG A 17 -1.33 12.87 11.28
N MET A 18 -1.16 13.11 12.59
CA MET A 18 -1.02 12.03 13.58
C MET A 18 -2.16 11.00 13.54
N LYS A 19 -3.39 11.42 13.23
CA LYS A 19 -4.55 10.53 13.05
C LYS A 19 -4.43 9.55 11.87
N ASP A 20 -3.53 9.84 10.93
CA ASP A 20 -3.31 9.03 9.73
C ASP A 20 -2.19 7.99 9.95
N MET A 21 -1.63 7.93 11.17
CA MET A 21 -0.65 6.92 11.57
C MET A 21 -1.35 5.55 11.68
N VAL A 22 -0.82 4.59 10.95
CA VAL A 22 -1.33 3.22 10.87
C VAL A 22 -0.20 2.23 11.15
N ASN A 23 -0.56 1.08 11.71
CA ASN A 23 0.37 -0.05 11.81
C ASN A 23 0.33 -0.83 10.48
N ILE A 24 1.46 -0.93 9.78
CA ILE A 24 1.56 -1.55 8.45
C ILE A 24 1.28 -3.05 8.45
N PHE A 25 1.33 -3.69 9.62
CA PHE A 25 1.04 -5.12 9.79
C PHE A 25 -0.34 -5.38 10.42
N GLN A 26 -1.04 -4.32 10.84
CA GLN A 26 -2.39 -4.46 11.37
C GLN A 26 -3.36 -4.50 10.19
N ALA A 27 -3.89 -5.69 9.92
CA ALA A 27 -5.06 -5.83 9.07
C ALA A 27 -6.28 -5.32 9.86
N ASP A 28 -6.89 -4.24 9.40
CA ASP A 28 -8.25 -3.87 9.82
C ASP A 28 -9.27 -4.42 8.81
N GLU A 29 -10.55 -4.35 9.14
CA GLU A 29 -11.65 -4.81 8.27
C GLU A 29 -11.73 -4.03 6.94
N THR A 30 -10.98 -2.93 6.79
CA THR A 30 -10.91 -2.13 5.57
C THR A 30 -9.80 -2.59 4.62
N VAL A 31 -8.89 -3.46 5.08
CA VAL A 31 -7.86 -4.09 4.25
C VAL A 31 -8.43 -5.38 3.65
N VAL A 32 -8.90 -5.31 2.42
CA VAL A 32 -9.28 -6.50 1.65
C VAL A 32 -8.00 -7.12 1.06
N PRO A 33 -7.59 -8.33 1.49
CA PRO A 33 -6.42 -8.99 0.91
C PRO A 33 -6.66 -9.27 -0.57
N ALA A 34 -5.70 -8.91 -1.42
CA ALA A 34 -5.80 -9.23 -2.83
C ALA A 34 -5.64 -10.74 -3.07
N THR A 35 -6.48 -11.33 -3.92
CA THR A 35 -6.33 -12.73 -4.31
C THR A 35 -5.05 -12.95 -5.12
N VAL A 36 -4.61 -14.21 -5.21
CA VAL A 36 -3.45 -14.58 -6.04
C VAL A 36 -3.66 -14.16 -7.50
N GLU A 37 -4.87 -14.30 -8.07
CA GLU A 37 -5.13 -13.82 -9.44
C GLU A 37 -5.00 -12.31 -9.56
N GLN A 38 -5.48 -11.55 -8.57
CA GLN A 38 -5.39 -10.09 -8.58
C GLN A 38 -3.93 -9.63 -8.54
N GLN A 39 -3.11 -10.26 -7.71
CA GLN A 39 -1.68 -10.00 -7.62
C GLN A 39 -0.97 -10.35 -8.94
N ALA A 40 -1.26 -11.51 -9.53
CA ALA A 40 -0.67 -11.93 -10.80
C ALA A 40 -1.05 -10.99 -11.97
N ARG A 41 -2.30 -10.53 -12.02
CA ARG A 41 -2.78 -9.57 -13.03
C ARG A 41 -2.09 -8.21 -12.87
N PHE A 42 -1.93 -7.74 -11.64
CA PHE A 42 -1.18 -6.51 -11.37
C PHE A 42 0.28 -6.64 -11.82
N HIS A 43 0.95 -7.73 -11.45
CA HIS A 43 2.34 -8.00 -11.83
C HIS A 43 2.55 -7.96 -13.34
N ARG A 44 1.69 -8.62 -14.12
CA ARG A 44 1.74 -8.58 -15.60
C ARG A 44 1.65 -7.14 -16.13
N ARG A 45 0.63 -6.39 -15.68
CA ARG A 45 0.43 -4.98 -16.08
C ARG A 45 1.62 -4.09 -15.72
N TRP A 46 2.19 -4.32 -14.54
CA TRP A 46 3.35 -3.58 -14.05
C TRP A 46 4.58 -3.85 -14.91
N ALA A 47 4.89 -5.13 -15.16
CA ALA A 47 5.99 -5.55 -16.03
C ALA A 47 5.87 -5.01 -17.47
N ASP A 48 4.67 -5.10 -18.06
CA ASP A 48 4.39 -4.57 -19.41
C ASP A 48 4.53 -3.04 -19.47
N GLY A 49 4.28 -2.35 -18.35
CA GLY A 49 4.42 -0.90 -18.22
C GLY A 49 5.88 -0.41 -18.29
N PHE A 50 6.87 -1.22 -17.90
CA PHE A 50 8.29 -0.86 -18.02
C PHE A 50 8.90 -1.16 -19.38
N GLY A 51 8.24 -1.96 -20.22
CA GLY A 51 8.69 -2.29 -21.57
C GLY A 51 8.44 -1.21 -22.63
N LYS A 52 7.78 -0.09 -22.27
CA LYS A 52 7.54 1.06 -23.15
C LYS A 52 8.39 2.26 -22.72
N ARG A 53 9.68 2.22 -23.02
CA ARG A 53 10.56 3.39 -23.11
C ARG A 53 11.44 3.26 -24.35
#